data_AF-A0A090LFL3-F1
#
_entry.id   AF-A0A090LFL3-F1
#
_cell.length_a   1.000
_cell.length_b   1.000
_cell.length_c   1.000
_cell.angle_alpha   90.00
_cell.angle_beta   90.00
_cell.angle_gamma   90.00
#
_symmetry.space_group_name_H-M   'P 1'
#
loop_
_entity.id
_entity.type
_entity.pdbx_description
1 polymer ?
#
loop_
_entity_poly.entity_id
_entity_poly.type
_entity_poly.pdbx_seq_one_letter_code
_entity_poly.pdbx_strand_id
1 'polypeptide(L)'
;MANPFDDDDDDLPKSYSKVGKKTGGNDIDYYEREIEKYMQESLDSTQRSRAHLENSETLAIKTAQDLLEQREKLERTEQNLDKIQHTTSMTQRNLNSLKSVFGGFFKNKFSKKPAEPTPTVTPSTTSDKLSSYVSNDIKSTSFNSNTGPSQPTLSQSSRDAIKDTRWEEMNNEIEANFDYMSESLSRLKQLGTALNDEVDDQNKLLDRIQVKADRNDSVVRSQDAQMKKLLGYKNVTKPEDTAAFAGRKK
;
A
#
# COMPACT_ATOMS: atom_id res chain seq x y z
N MET A 1 27.70 -9.49 50.35
CA MET A 1 26.66 -9.64 49.33
C MET A 1 27.07 -10.80 48.47
N ALA A 2 26.38 -11.93 48.58
CA ALA A 2 26.63 -13.10 47.74
C ALA A 2 25.91 -12.92 46.40
N ASN A 3 26.58 -13.29 45.31
CA ASN A 3 26.08 -13.19 43.94
C ASN A 3 25.11 -14.36 43.69
N PRO A 4 23.81 -14.12 43.42
CA PRO A 4 22.79 -15.17 43.35
C PRO A 4 22.68 -15.87 41.98
N PHE A 5 23.71 -15.78 41.13
CA PHE A 5 23.74 -16.34 39.78
C PHE A 5 24.97 -17.23 39.52
N ASP A 6 25.65 -17.64 40.58
CA ASP A 6 26.93 -18.38 40.53
C ASP A 6 26.75 -19.82 41.06
N ASP A 7 25.59 -20.42 40.79
CA ASP A 7 25.44 -21.88 40.87
C ASP A 7 25.65 -22.43 39.46
N ASP A 8 26.92 -22.72 39.21
CA ASP A 8 27.46 -23.43 38.07
C ASP A 8 26.81 -24.82 37.87
N ASP A 9 26.85 -25.24 36.61
CA ASP A 9 26.99 -26.61 36.10
C ASP A 9 25.74 -27.48 35.81
N ASP A 10 25.48 -27.56 34.49
CA ASP A 10 25.23 -28.81 33.74
C ASP A 10 23.88 -29.55 33.86
N ASP A 11 22.77 -28.89 33.54
CA ASP A 11 21.49 -29.56 33.21
C ASP A 11 21.26 -29.67 31.69
N LEU A 12 22.20 -30.31 30.99
CA LEU A 12 22.04 -30.77 29.60
C LEU A 12 21.26 -32.10 29.60
N PRO A 13 20.06 -32.19 28.97
CA PRO A 13 19.31 -33.43 28.94
C PRO A 13 20.00 -34.47 28.03
N LYS A 14 20.53 -35.53 28.64
CA LYS A 14 21.02 -36.72 27.95
C LYS A 14 19.85 -37.43 27.27
N SER A 15 19.90 -37.53 25.94
CA SER A 15 18.98 -38.37 25.15
C SER A 15 19.03 -39.82 25.62
N TYR A 16 17.88 -40.38 26.01
CA TYR A 16 17.70 -41.76 26.46
C TYR A 16 17.31 -42.68 25.30
N SER A 17 18.16 -42.79 24.28
CA SER A 17 18.15 -44.00 23.46
C SER A 17 19.46 -44.74 23.70
N LYS A 18 19.34 -46.02 24.10
CA LYS A 18 20.38 -46.95 24.59
C LYS A 18 20.84 -46.74 26.04
N VAL A 19 20.25 -47.55 26.94
CA VAL A 19 20.91 -48.47 27.91
C VAL A 19 20.02 -48.68 29.15
N GLY A 20 19.83 -49.95 29.54
CA GLY A 20 19.83 -50.35 30.95
C GLY A 20 18.50 -50.32 31.71
N LYS A 21 17.86 -51.51 31.81
CA LYS A 21 16.82 -51.83 32.78
C LYS A 21 17.20 -51.38 34.21
N LYS A 22 16.44 -50.43 34.78
CA LYS A 22 15.80 -50.43 36.11
C LYS A 22 15.73 -48.97 36.63
N THR A 23 14.54 -48.57 37.08
CA THR A 23 14.18 -47.31 37.78
C THR A 23 14.17 -46.00 36.97
N GLY A 24 13.20 -45.82 36.06
CA GLY A 24 12.98 -44.51 35.41
C GLY A 24 11.83 -44.38 34.39
N GLY A 25 10.93 -45.37 34.27
CA GLY A 25 9.92 -45.37 33.19
C GLY A 25 8.85 -44.28 33.30
N ASN A 26 8.40 -43.95 34.52
CA ASN A 26 7.32 -42.98 34.72
C ASN A 26 7.75 -41.54 34.37
N ASP A 27 9.01 -41.19 34.64
CA ASP A 27 9.54 -39.84 34.38
C ASP A 27 9.80 -39.66 32.88
N ILE A 28 10.30 -40.70 32.20
CA ILE A 28 10.50 -40.71 30.74
C ILE A 28 9.17 -40.52 30.01
N ASP A 29 8.13 -41.29 30.37
CA ASP A 29 6.80 -41.18 29.76
C ASP A 29 6.16 -39.80 29.99
N TYR A 30 6.48 -39.15 31.12
CA TYR A 30 6.04 -37.80 31.43
C TYR A 30 6.69 -36.76 30.50
N TYR A 31 8.02 -36.81 30.34
CA TYR A 31 8.74 -35.88 29.47
C TYR A 31 8.39 -36.06 27.98
N GLU A 32 8.21 -37.30 27.51
CA GLU A 32 7.78 -37.54 26.12
C GLU A 32 6.43 -36.90 25.82
N ARG A 33 5.47 -37.02 26.75
CA ARG A 33 4.14 -36.43 26.60
C ARG A 33 4.18 -34.91 26.62
N GLU A 34 5.05 -34.35 27.45
CA GLU A 34 5.19 -32.90 27.54
C GLU A 34 5.83 -32.32 26.26
N ILE A 35 6.85 -32.99 25.70
CA ILE A 35 7.42 -32.63 24.39
C ILE A 35 6.37 -32.73 23.29
N GLU A 36 5.56 -33.80 23.28
CA GLU A 36 4.45 -33.97 22.33
C GLU A 36 3.52 -32.79 22.33
N LYS A 37 3.08 -32.42 23.52
CA LYS A 37 2.12 -31.35 23.74
C LYS A 37 2.67 -30.02 23.23
N TYR A 38 3.90 -29.67 23.57
CA TYR A 38 4.48 -28.40 23.10
C TYR A 38 4.69 -28.36 21.59
N MET A 39 5.12 -29.46 20.99
CA MET A 39 5.31 -29.54 19.55
C MET A 39 3.97 -29.48 18.81
N GLN A 40 2.93 -30.15 19.32
CA GLN A 40 1.58 -30.08 18.74
C GLN A 40 0.98 -28.68 18.88
N GLU A 41 1.11 -28.05 20.05
CA GLU A 41 0.69 -26.67 20.27
C GLU A 41 1.42 -25.69 19.35
N SER A 42 2.73 -25.91 19.13
CA SER A 42 3.55 -25.13 18.19
C SER A 42 3.07 -25.32 16.76
N LEU A 43 2.81 -26.55 16.34
CA LEU A 43 2.31 -26.85 15.02
C LEU A 43 0.97 -26.15 14.76
N ASP A 44 -0.01 -26.34 15.65
CA ASP A 44 -1.32 -25.68 15.56
C ASP A 44 -1.19 -24.15 15.50
N SER A 45 -0.25 -23.60 16.27
CA SER A 45 0.04 -22.16 16.27
C SER A 45 0.62 -21.67 14.95
N THR A 46 1.58 -22.40 14.38
CA THR A 46 2.15 -22.07 13.07
C THR A 46 1.13 -22.21 11.95
N GLN A 47 0.25 -23.21 11.99
CA GLN A 47 -0.83 -23.38 11.02
C GLN A 47 -1.85 -22.23 11.08
N ARG A 48 -2.26 -21.81 12.28
CA ARG A 48 -3.12 -20.62 12.44
C ARG A 48 -2.43 -19.36 11.91
N SER A 49 -1.16 -19.18 12.25
CA SER A 49 -0.38 -18.01 11.81
C SER A 49 -0.28 -17.95 10.29
N ARG A 50 -0.02 -19.09 9.64
CA ARG A 50 -0.02 -19.22 8.19
C ARG A 50 -1.37 -18.82 7.58
N ALA A 51 -2.48 -19.34 8.11
CA ALA A 51 -3.81 -18.96 7.62
C ALA A 51 -4.08 -17.45 7.78
N HIS A 52 -3.63 -16.83 8.88
CA HIS A 52 -3.73 -15.38 9.06
C HIS A 52 -2.89 -14.60 8.05
N LEU A 53 -1.69 -15.06 7.72
CA LEU A 53 -0.82 -14.44 6.72
C LEU A 53 -1.40 -14.55 5.31
N GLU A 54 -1.92 -15.72 4.93
CA GLU A 54 -2.60 -15.92 3.63
C GLU A 54 -3.80 -14.97 3.46
N ASN A 55 -4.62 -14.84 4.52
CA ASN A 55 -5.73 -13.91 4.53
C ASN A 55 -5.27 -12.44 4.44
N SER A 56 -4.18 -12.09 5.14
CA SER A 56 -3.61 -10.74 5.11
C SER A 56 -3.05 -10.40 3.73
N GLU A 57 -2.37 -11.34 3.08
CA GLU A 57 -1.82 -11.18 1.73
C GLU A 57 -2.94 -10.97 0.72
N THR A 58 -4.00 -11.79 0.79
CA THR A 58 -5.20 -11.63 -0.06
C THR A 58 -5.86 -10.26 0.12
N LEU A 59 -6.04 -9.83 1.37
CA LEU A 59 -6.63 -8.53 1.68
C LEU A 59 -5.76 -7.37 1.18
N ALA A 60 -4.43 -7.47 1.34
CA ALA A 60 -3.49 -6.46 0.89
C ALA A 60 -3.44 -6.36 -0.65
N ILE A 61 -3.50 -7.50 -1.37
CA ILE A 61 -3.59 -7.51 -2.84
C ILE A 61 -4.89 -6.85 -3.30
N LYS A 62 -6.02 -7.16 -2.66
CA LYS A 62 -7.29 -6.50 -2.96
C LYS A 62 -7.21 -4.98 -2.71
N THR A 63 -6.61 -4.57 -1.60
CA THR A 63 -6.41 -3.16 -1.27
C THR A 63 -5.54 -2.47 -2.33
N ALA A 64 -4.50 -3.15 -2.82
CA ALA A 64 -3.66 -2.65 -3.89
C ALA A 64 -4.45 -2.45 -5.20
N GLN A 65 -5.31 -3.39 -5.56
CA GLN A 65 -6.22 -3.26 -6.71
C GLN A 65 -7.13 -2.04 -6.58
N ASP A 66 -7.76 -1.88 -5.40
CA ASP A 66 -8.65 -0.76 -5.12
C ASP A 66 -7.92 0.58 -5.22
N LEU A 67 -6.68 0.67 -4.74
CA LEU A 67 -5.85 1.88 -4.87
C LEU A 67 -5.50 2.20 -6.32
N LEU A 68 -5.15 1.20 -7.13
CA LEU A 68 -4.88 1.40 -8.56
C LEU A 68 -6.11 1.91 -9.31
N GLU A 69 -7.29 1.36 -9.02
CA GLU A 69 -8.55 1.84 -9.61
C GLU A 69 -8.87 3.28 -9.16
N GLN A 70 -8.68 3.60 -7.88
CA GLN A 70 -8.85 4.95 -7.34
C GLN A 70 -7.93 5.94 -8.02
N ARG A 71 -6.65 5.58 -8.20
CA ARG A 71 -5.67 6.40 -8.89
C ARG A 71 -6.11 6.75 -10.30
N GLU A 72 -6.57 5.77 -11.07
CA GLU A 72 -7.05 5.99 -12.45
C GLU A 72 -8.22 6.99 -12.49
N LYS A 73 -9.14 6.93 -11.51
CA LYS A 73 -10.23 7.90 -11.36
C LYS A 73 -9.72 9.30 -11.04
N LEU A 74 -8.73 9.43 -10.17
CA LEU A 74 -8.10 10.71 -9.85
C LEU A 74 -7.38 11.31 -11.05
N GLU A 75 -6.63 10.51 -11.81
CA GLU A 75 -5.94 10.96 -13.02
C GLU A 75 -6.93 11.43 -14.10
N ARG A 76 -8.03 10.69 -14.31
CA ARG A 76 -9.12 11.15 -15.19
C ARG A 76 -9.73 12.47 -14.70
N THR A 77 -9.89 12.64 -13.40
CA THR A 77 -10.42 13.87 -12.80
C THR A 77 -9.48 15.04 -13.05
N GLU A 78 -8.17 14.86 -12.83
CA GLU A 78 -7.15 15.87 -13.14
C GLU A 78 -7.17 16.26 -14.62
N GLN A 79 -7.20 15.29 -15.53
CA GLN A 79 -7.29 15.54 -16.97
C GLN A 79 -8.56 16.31 -17.36
N ASN A 80 -9.70 15.99 -16.75
CA ASN A 80 -10.95 16.71 -17.00
C ASN A 80 -10.88 18.15 -16.50
N LEU A 81 -10.25 18.40 -15.35
CA LEU A 81 -10.00 19.76 -14.86
C LEU A 81 -9.08 20.55 -15.82
N ASP A 82 -8.05 19.91 -16.39
CA ASP A 82 -7.19 20.56 -17.38
C ASP A 82 -7.96 20.89 -18.68
N LYS A 83 -8.86 20.00 -19.12
CA LYS A 83 -9.76 20.26 -20.27
C LYS A 83 -10.71 21.42 -20.00
N ILE A 84 -11.28 21.50 -18.79
CA ILE A 84 -12.14 22.61 -18.38
C ILE A 84 -11.34 23.90 -18.43
N GLN A 85 -10.13 23.94 -17.86
CA GLN A 85 -9.29 25.13 -17.89
C GLN A 85 -9.00 25.60 -19.32
N HIS A 86 -8.69 24.67 -20.23
CA HIS A 86 -8.47 24.98 -21.64
C HIS A 86 -9.74 25.55 -22.31
N THR A 87 -10.89 24.90 -22.08
CA THR A 87 -12.19 25.31 -22.62
C THR A 87 -12.56 26.71 -22.14
N THR A 88 -12.47 26.94 -20.83
CA THR A 88 -12.69 28.22 -20.16
C THR A 88 -11.76 29.31 -20.71
N SER A 89 -10.49 29.01 -20.99
CA SER A 89 -9.57 29.96 -21.64
C SER A 89 -10.04 30.36 -23.06
N MET A 90 -10.53 29.40 -23.85
CA MET A 90 -11.10 29.69 -25.17
C MET A 90 -12.41 30.47 -25.07
N THR A 91 -13.28 30.10 -24.12
CA THR A 91 -14.52 30.82 -23.81
C THR A 91 -14.23 32.28 -23.45
N GLN A 92 -13.21 32.56 -22.63
CA GLN A 92 -12.85 33.94 -22.29
C GLN A 92 -12.49 34.77 -23.53
N ARG A 93 -11.73 34.20 -24.46
CA ARG A 93 -11.35 34.87 -25.72
C ARG A 93 -12.59 35.17 -26.56
N ASN A 94 -13.51 34.22 -26.64
CA ASN A 94 -14.78 34.39 -27.36
C ASN A 94 -15.67 35.45 -26.69
N LEU A 95 -15.83 35.43 -25.37
CA LEU A 95 -16.57 36.45 -24.62
C LEU A 95 -15.98 37.86 -24.81
N ASN A 96 -14.65 37.98 -24.77
CA ASN A 96 -13.96 39.25 -25.06
C ASN A 96 -14.24 39.74 -26.48
N SER A 97 -14.26 38.83 -27.47
CA SER A 97 -14.59 39.18 -28.85
C SER A 97 -16.05 39.64 -29.00
N LEU A 98 -17.00 39.00 -28.32
CA LEU A 98 -18.43 39.33 -28.37
C LEU A 98 -18.71 40.70 -27.74
N LYS A 99 -18.05 41.04 -26.63
CA LYS A 99 -18.13 42.38 -26.03
C LYS A 99 -17.75 43.49 -27.03
N SER A 100 -16.75 43.23 -27.88
CA SER A 100 -16.30 44.22 -28.88
C SER A 100 -17.28 44.42 -30.04
N VAL A 101 -18.18 43.47 -30.35
CA VAL A 101 -19.13 43.60 -31.48
C VAL A 101 -20.32 44.50 -31.12
N PHE A 102 -20.71 44.58 -29.85
CA PHE A 102 -21.82 45.44 -29.39
C PHE A 102 -21.40 46.90 -29.10
N GLY A 103 -20.12 47.25 -29.28
CA GLY A 103 -19.56 48.58 -28.97
C GLY A 103 -19.01 49.38 -30.16
N GLY A 104 -19.02 48.83 -31.37
CA GLY A 104 -18.63 49.55 -32.59
C GLY A 104 -17.32 49.07 -33.25
N PHE A 105 -17.41 48.90 -34.57
CA PHE A 105 -16.34 48.73 -35.55
C PHE A 105 -15.56 47.39 -35.57
N PHE A 106 -15.96 46.54 -36.52
CA PHE A 106 -15.17 45.45 -37.09
C PHE A 106 -13.74 45.92 -37.46
N LYS A 107 -12.71 45.38 -36.80
CA LYS A 107 -11.37 45.10 -37.37
C LYS A 107 -10.45 44.50 -36.31
N ASN A 108 -10.42 43.18 -36.22
CA ASN A 108 -9.16 42.48 -35.89
C ASN A 108 -9.23 41.03 -36.41
N LYS A 109 -9.02 40.86 -37.72
CA LYS A 109 -8.51 39.60 -38.26
C LYS A 109 -7.06 39.45 -37.76
N PHE A 110 -6.62 38.21 -37.52
CA PHE A 110 -5.28 37.80 -37.06
C PHE A 110 -5.07 37.75 -35.53
N SER A 111 -5.33 36.57 -34.96
CA SER A 111 -4.48 36.06 -33.88
C SER A 111 -4.31 34.55 -34.06
N LYS A 112 -3.05 34.13 -34.15
CA LYS A 112 -2.58 32.76 -34.42
C LYS A 112 -3.15 31.76 -33.41
N LYS A 113 -3.45 30.54 -33.88
CA LYS A 113 -3.75 29.37 -33.02
C LYS A 113 -2.60 29.17 -32.03
N PRO A 114 -2.83 29.11 -30.71
CA PRO A 114 -1.81 28.64 -29.79
C PRO A 114 -1.67 27.12 -29.93
N ALA A 115 -0.44 26.63 -29.79
CA ALA A 115 -0.12 25.22 -29.77
C ALA A 115 -0.88 24.50 -28.65
N GLU A 116 -1.38 23.31 -28.96
CA GLU A 116 -1.98 22.40 -27.98
C GLU A 116 -0.91 22.02 -26.94
N PRO A 117 -1.15 22.23 -25.63
CA PRO A 117 -0.27 21.67 -24.63
C PRO A 117 -0.43 20.16 -24.62
N THR A 118 0.64 19.45 -24.94
CA THR A 118 0.74 18.01 -24.75
C THR A 118 0.53 17.68 -23.27
N PRO A 119 -0.41 16.78 -22.92
CA PRO A 119 -0.59 16.37 -21.54
C PRO A 119 0.71 15.71 -21.07
N THR A 120 1.40 16.33 -20.13
CA THR A 120 2.53 15.71 -19.46
C THR A 120 1.95 14.80 -18.39
N VAL A 121 1.49 13.63 -18.81
CA VAL A 121 1.18 12.55 -17.87
C VAL A 121 2.54 12.11 -17.34
N THR A 122 2.93 12.57 -16.16
CA THR A 122 4.07 12.00 -15.47
C THR A 122 3.70 10.57 -15.10
N PRO A 123 4.31 9.54 -15.73
CA PRO A 123 4.05 8.16 -15.35
C PRO A 123 4.50 8.00 -13.90
N SER A 124 3.64 7.43 -13.07
CA SER A 124 3.98 7.26 -11.67
C SER A 124 4.71 5.97 -11.46
N THR A 125 5.97 6.09 -11.06
CA THR A 125 6.81 4.92 -10.72
C THR A 125 6.23 4.08 -9.57
N THR A 126 5.30 4.64 -8.78
CA THR A 126 4.63 3.98 -7.64
C THR A 126 3.49 3.06 -8.08
N SER A 127 2.70 3.45 -9.09
CA SER A 127 1.64 2.59 -9.62
C SER A 127 2.20 1.35 -10.31
N ASP A 128 3.35 1.47 -10.96
CA ASP A 128 4.01 0.35 -11.63
C ASP A 128 4.50 -0.70 -10.61
N LYS A 129 5.08 -0.23 -9.50
CA LYS A 129 5.46 -1.11 -8.38
C LYS A 129 4.24 -1.80 -7.81
N LEU A 130 3.16 -1.06 -7.53
CA LEU A 130 1.96 -1.65 -6.95
C LEU A 130 1.27 -2.65 -7.90
N SER A 131 1.22 -2.32 -9.19
CA SER A 131 0.70 -3.21 -10.23
C SER A 131 1.49 -4.51 -10.32
N SER A 132 2.81 -4.47 -10.14
CA SER A 132 3.63 -5.69 -10.17
C SER A 132 3.26 -6.70 -9.07
N TYR A 133 2.86 -6.22 -7.88
CA TYR A 133 2.38 -7.09 -6.80
C TYR A 133 0.98 -7.65 -7.08
N VAL A 134 0.13 -6.87 -7.75
CA VAL A 134 -1.25 -7.26 -8.07
C VAL A 134 -1.33 -8.30 -9.20
N SER A 135 -0.44 -8.21 -10.20
CA SER A 135 -0.52 -9.04 -11.41
C SER A 135 -0.05 -10.49 -11.25
N ASN A 136 0.05 -11.01 -10.02
CA ASN A 136 0.47 -12.39 -9.71
C ASN A 136 1.90 -12.77 -10.15
N ASP A 137 2.76 -11.82 -10.52
CA ASP A 137 4.16 -12.12 -10.87
C ASP A 137 5.07 -12.31 -9.65
N ILE A 138 4.46 -12.41 -8.47
CA ILE A 138 5.09 -12.68 -7.18
C ILE A 138 5.78 -14.06 -7.17
N LYS A 139 5.40 -15.00 -8.04
CA LYS A 139 6.09 -16.31 -8.13
C LYS A 139 7.39 -16.29 -8.93
N SER A 140 7.66 -15.23 -9.71
CA SER A 140 8.76 -15.23 -10.68
C SER A 140 9.75 -14.07 -10.50
N THR A 141 9.38 -13.04 -9.74
CA THR A 141 10.34 -12.01 -9.36
C THR A 141 11.35 -12.64 -8.41
N SER A 142 12.55 -12.90 -8.92
CA SER A 142 13.71 -13.29 -8.11
C SER A 142 13.94 -12.18 -7.10
N PHE A 143 13.31 -12.32 -5.95
CA PHE A 143 13.44 -11.38 -4.87
C PHE A 143 14.88 -11.48 -4.43
N ASN A 144 15.65 -10.43 -4.69
CA ASN A 144 16.93 -10.21 -4.05
C ASN A 144 16.67 -9.81 -2.58
N SER A 145 15.84 -10.61 -1.87
CA SER A 145 15.67 -10.48 -0.45
C SER A 145 16.97 -10.96 0.15
N ASN A 146 17.63 -10.07 0.87
CA ASN A 146 18.69 -10.42 1.77
C ASN A 146 18.09 -11.13 3.00
N THR A 147 17.31 -12.20 2.75
CA THR A 147 16.91 -13.16 3.76
C THR A 147 18.21 -13.81 4.20
N GLY A 148 18.62 -13.51 5.43
CA GLY A 148 19.69 -14.27 6.05
C GLY A 148 19.38 -15.77 5.96
N PRO A 149 20.39 -16.63 5.99
CA PRO A 149 20.17 -18.08 5.96
C PRO A 149 19.12 -18.44 7.01
N SER A 150 18.05 -19.12 6.58
CA SER A 150 17.00 -19.60 7.47
C SER A 150 17.67 -20.31 8.65
N GLN A 151 17.49 -19.74 9.84
CA GLN A 151 18.09 -20.29 11.05
C GLN A 151 17.16 -21.43 11.51
N PRO A 152 17.70 -22.64 11.72
CA PRO A 152 16.92 -23.71 12.32
C PRO A 152 16.28 -23.24 13.64
N THR A 153 15.03 -23.62 13.85
CA THR A 153 14.31 -23.31 15.09
C THR A 153 14.93 -24.02 16.30
N LEU A 154 15.52 -25.18 16.06
CA LEU A 154 16.18 -26.01 17.06
C LEU A 154 17.70 -26.03 16.89
N SER A 155 18.41 -26.18 18.02
CA SER A 155 19.85 -26.40 18.03
C SER A 155 20.23 -27.73 17.35
N GLN A 156 21.46 -27.85 16.85
CA GLN A 156 21.92 -29.09 16.23
C GLN A 156 21.78 -30.30 17.18
N SER A 157 22.12 -30.13 18.45
CA SER A 157 21.95 -31.17 19.48
C SER A 157 20.48 -31.57 19.68
N SER A 158 19.56 -30.61 19.62
CA SER A 158 18.12 -30.89 19.73
C SER A 158 17.61 -31.64 18.50
N ARG A 159 18.07 -31.28 17.29
CA ARG A 159 17.72 -31.98 16.04
C ARG A 159 18.25 -33.42 16.04
N ASP A 160 19.49 -33.62 16.47
CA ASP A 160 20.08 -34.96 16.58
C ASP A 160 19.35 -35.82 17.64
N ALA A 161 18.80 -35.20 18.69
CA ALA A 161 18.04 -35.89 19.72
C ALA A 161 16.63 -36.33 19.26
N ILE A 162 16.01 -35.61 18.32
CA ILE A 162 14.69 -35.95 17.76
C ILE A 162 14.77 -36.77 16.48
N LYS A 163 15.96 -36.94 15.92
CA LYS A 163 16.19 -37.67 14.68
C LYS A 163 15.69 -39.12 14.76
N ASP A 164 15.10 -39.60 13.68
CA ASP A 164 14.47 -40.93 13.56
C ASP A 164 13.29 -41.15 14.54
N THR A 165 12.69 -40.06 15.05
CA THR A 165 11.47 -40.11 15.89
C THR A 165 10.32 -39.34 15.24
N ARG A 166 9.08 -39.55 15.73
CA ARG A 166 7.91 -38.78 15.27
C ARG A 166 8.06 -37.27 15.45
N TRP A 167 8.93 -36.83 16.36
CA TRP A 167 9.22 -35.42 16.61
C TRP A 167 9.97 -34.76 15.46
N GLU A 168 10.76 -35.52 14.70
CA GLU A 168 11.47 -35.00 13.52
C GLU A 168 10.49 -34.53 12.45
N GLU A 169 9.47 -35.33 12.14
CA GLU A 169 8.44 -34.98 11.15
C GLU A 169 7.68 -33.71 11.57
N MET A 170 7.25 -33.64 12.83
CA MET A 170 6.54 -32.47 13.35
C MET A 170 7.44 -31.22 13.40
N ASN A 171 8.72 -31.37 13.76
CA ASN A 171 9.68 -30.26 13.69
C ASN A 171 9.89 -29.78 12.26
N ASN A 172 10.00 -30.70 11.30
CA ASN A 172 10.17 -30.35 9.89
C ASN A 172 8.95 -29.61 9.34
N GLU A 173 7.72 -29.97 9.76
CA GLU A 173 6.50 -29.23 9.39
C GLU A 173 6.50 -27.81 10.01
N ILE A 174 6.92 -27.69 11.28
CA ILE A 174 7.07 -26.40 11.95
C ILE A 174 8.10 -25.52 11.23
N GLU A 175 9.28 -26.05 10.89
CA GLU A 175 10.31 -25.35 10.12
C GLU A 175 9.78 -24.88 8.76
N ALA A 176 9.08 -25.77 8.02
CA ALA A 176 8.48 -25.41 6.75
C ALA A 176 7.41 -24.30 6.88
N ASN A 177 6.60 -24.32 7.95
CA ASN A 177 5.66 -23.26 8.23
C ASN A 177 6.36 -21.94 8.56
N PHE A 178 7.46 -21.95 9.32
CA PHE A 178 8.24 -20.74 9.61
C PHE A 178 8.88 -20.15 8.36
N ASP A 179 9.43 -20.98 7.47
CA ASP A 179 9.98 -20.51 6.20
C ASP A 179 8.89 -19.82 5.36
N TYR A 180 7.72 -20.45 5.24
CA TYR A 180 6.57 -19.85 4.57
C TYR A 180 6.14 -18.52 5.22
N MET A 181 6.05 -18.50 6.55
CA MET A 181 5.67 -17.30 7.30
C MET A 181 6.68 -16.16 7.09
N SER A 182 7.98 -16.47 7.10
CA SER A 182 9.05 -15.50 6.86
C SER A 182 8.95 -14.90 5.46
N GLU A 183 8.72 -15.74 4.45
CA GLU A 183 8.54 -15.31 3.07
C GLU A 183 7.28 -14.43 2.93
N SER A 184 6.15 -14.87 3.46
CA SER A 184 4.89 -14.12 3.42
C SER A 184 4.99 -12.78 4.15
N LEU A 185 5.65 -12.73 5.32
CA LEU A 185 5.92 -11.48 6.04
C LEU A 185 6.80 -10.52 5.23
N SER A 186 7.81 -11.04 4.53
CA SER A 186 8.66 -10.24 3.63
C SER A 186 7.84 -9.65 2.49
N ARG A 187 6.97 -10.45 1.86
CA ARG A 187 6.05 -9.99 0.80
C ARG A 187 5.07 -8.94 1.33
N LEU A 188 4.44 -9.19 2.48
CA LEU A 188 3.53 -8.26 3.14
C LEU A 188 4.22 -6.93 3.49
N LYS A 189 5.48 -6.95 3.94
CA LYS A 189 6.26 -5.74 4.20
C LYS A 189 6.48 -4.93 2.92
N GLN A 190 6.86 -5.59 1.82
CA GLN A 190 7.09 -4.93 0.54
C GLN A 190 5.78 -4.33 -0.01
N LEU A 191 4.69 -5.11 0.03
CA LEU A 191 3.37 -4.65 -0.36
C LEU A 191 2.89 -3.49 0.51
N GLY A 192 3.04 -3.58 1.83
CA GLY A 192 2.70 -2.48 2.75
C GLY A 192 3.48 -1.20 2.46
N THR A 193 4.76 -1.31 2.09
CA THR A 193 5.57 -0.16 1.67
C THR A 193 5.06 0.43 0.36
N ALA A 194 4.76 -0.40 -0.63
CA ALA A 194 4.22 0.04 -1.92
C ALA A 194 2.83 0.68 -1.78
N LEU A 195 1.97 0.12 -0.91
CA LEU A 195 0.67 0.69 -0.56
C LEU A 195 0.82 2.07 0.09
N ASN A 196 1.77 2.23 1.02
CA ASN A 196 2.05 3.51 1.65
C ASN A 196 2.51 4.57 0.62
N ASP A 197 3.47 4.20 -0.22
CA ASP A 197 3.99 5.10 -1.27
C ASP A 197 2.89 5.53 -2.24
N GLU A 198 1.99 4.61 -2.62
CA GLU A 198 0.84 4.91 -3.49
C GLU A 198 -0.16 5.87 -2.82
N VAL A 199 -0.48 5.66 -1.53
CA VAL A 199 -1.35 6.58 -0.78
C VAL A 199 -0.74 7.98 -0.70
N ASP A 200 0.55 8.09 -0.41
CA ASP A 200 1.26 9.37 -0.35
C ASP A 200 1.24 10.10 -1.70
N ASP A 201 1.36 9.38 -2.81
CA ASP A 201 1.28 9.95 -4.15
C ASP A 201 -0.15 10.34 -4.55
N GLN A 202 -1.15 9.54 -4.19
CA GLN A 202 -2.55 9.89 -4.39
C GLN A 202 -2.94 11.13 -3.57
N ASN A 203 -2.42 11.29 -2.34
CA ASN A 203 -2.62 12.50 -1.54
C ASN A 203 -2.09 13.75 -2.27
N LYS A 204 -0.87 13.68 -2.84
CA LYS A 204 -0.33 14.78 -3.65
C LYS A 204 -1.17 15.06 -4.90
N LEU A 205 -1.75 14.03 -5.51
CA LEU A 205 -2.65 14.16 -6.66
C LEU A 205 -3.96 14.84 -6.26
N LEU A 206 -4.55 14.47 -5.13
CA LEU A 206 -5.74 15.12 -4.55
C LEU A 206 -5.50 16.61 -4.29
N ASP A 207 -4.35 16.98 -3.71
CA ASP A 207 -4.01 18.39 -3.49
C ASP A 207 -3.97 19.19 -4.81
N ARG A 208 -3.38 18.62 -5.86
CA ARG A 208 -3.36 19.24 -7.20
C ARG A 208 -4.76 19.37 -7.80
N ILE A 209 -5.57 18.32 -7.69
CA ILE A 209 -6.96 18.30 -8.15
C ILE A 209 -7.77 19.38 -7.43
N GLN A 210 -7.62 19.51 -6.11
CA GLN A 210 -8.33 20.53 -5.33
C GLN A 210 -7.99 21.94 -5.82
N VAL A 211 -6.70 22.27 -5.97
CA VAL A 211 -6.27 23.59 -6.46
C VAL A 211 -6.81 23.86 -7.88
N LYS A 212 -6.75 22.87 -8.77
CA LYS A 212 -7.30 22.99 -10.14
C LYS A 212 -8.82 23.16 -10.14
N ALA A 213 -9.52 22.43 -9.27
CA ALA A 213 -10.98 22.50 -9.13
C ALA A 213 -11.44 23.87 -8.63
N ASP A 214 -10.83 24.39 -7.56
CA ASP A 214 -11.15 25.71 -7.00
C ASP A 214 -10.92 26.82 -8.04
N ARG A 215 -9.80 26.74 -8.77
CA ARG A 215 -9.50 27.68 -9.86
C ARG A 215 -10.54 27.60 -10.96
N ASN A 216 -10.89 26.40 -11.41
CA ASN A 216 -11.87 26.21 -12.48
C ASN A 216 -13.26 26.69 -12.08
N ASP A 217 -13.71 26.39 -10.85
CA ASP A 217 -15.01 26.86 -10.33
C ASP A 217 -15.08 28.40 -10.35
N SER A 218 -14.06 29.07 -9.82
CA SER A 218 -14.00 30.54 -9.81
C SER A 218 -14.09 31.14 -11.22
N VAL A 219 -13.32 30.60 -12.18
CA VAL A 219 -13.32 31.14 -13.55
C VAL A 219 -14.64 30.84 -14.26
N VAL A 220 -15.20 29.64 -14.11
CA VAL A 220 -16.49 29.27 -14.71
C VAL A 220 -17.61 30.17 -14.18
N ARG A 221 -17.68 30.42 -12.86
CA ARG A 221 -18.66 31.34 -12.27
C ARG A 221 -18.53 32.76 -12.80
N SER A 222 -17.29 33.26 -12.92
CA SER A 222 -17.02 34.58 -13.51
C SER A 222 -17.50 34.66 -14.96
N GLN A 223 -17.23 33.62 -15.76
CA GLN A 223 -17.66 33.56 -17.16
C GLN A 223 -19.17 33.46 -17.32
N ASP A 224 -19.84 32.67 -16.47
CA ASP A 224 -21.30 32.57 -16.44
C ASP A 224 -21.93 33.95 -16.13
N ALA A 225 -21.40 34.67 -15.13
CA ALA A 225 -21.85 36.02 -14.82
C ALA A 225 -21.61 37.01 -15.98
N GLN A 226 -20.44 36.94 -16.64
CA GLN A 226 -20.14 37.75 -17.82
C GLN A 226 -21.10 37.47 -18.98
N MET A 227 -21.37 36.19 -19.25
CA MET A 227 -22.28 35.76 -20.30
C MET A 227 -23.72 36.22 -20.02
N LYS A 228 -24.22 36.08 -18.79
CA LYS A 228 -25.54 36.61 -18.38
C LYS A 228 -25.63 38.12 -18.59
N LYS A 229 -24.57 38.86 -18.28
CA LYS A 229 -24.53 40.31 -18.52
C LYS A 229 -24.58 40.65 -20.01
N LEU A 230 -23.86 39.92 -20.86
CA LEU A 230 -23.89 40.07 -22.32
C LEU A 230 -25.28 39.78 -22.91
N LEU A 231 -26.03 38.83 -22.34
CA LEU A 231 -27.40 38.50 -22.75
C LEU A 231 -28.45 39.50 -22.25
N GLY A 232 -28.06 40.53 -21.49
CA GLY A 232 -28.98 41.57 -21.02
C GLY A 232 -29.77 41.22 -19.76
N TYR A 233 -29.39 40.16 -19.03
CA TYR A 233 -30.00 39.87 -17.72
C TYR A 233 -29.71 41.02 -16.73
N LYS A 234 -30.76 41.59 -16.14
CA LYS A 234 -30.67 42.61 -15.08
C LYS A 234 -30.49 41.92 -13.72
N ASN A 235 -29.68 42.50 -12.83
CA ASN A 235 -29.33 41.97 -11.49
C ASN A 235 -28.39 40.76 -11.44
N VAL A 236 -27.41 40.65 -12.34
CA VAL A 236 -26.33 39.64 -12.19
C VAL A 236 -25.47 40.01 -10.98
N THR A 237 -25.59 39.26 -9.89
CA THR A 237 -24.71 39.35 -8.72
C THR A 237 -23.28 38.97 -9.13
N LYS A 238 -22.29 39.72 -8.63
CA LYS A 238 -20.89 39.33 -8.82
C LYS A 238 -20.68 37.96 -8.17
N PRO A 239 -19.91 37.04 -8.78
CA PRO A 239 -19.62 35.76 -8.16
C PRO A 239 -18.96 36.01 -6.80
N GLU A 240 -19.50 35.39 -5.75
CA GLU A 240 -18.88 35.43 -4.42
C GLU A 240 -17.54 34.69 -4.45
N ASP A 241 -16.51 35.28 -3.86
CA ASP A 241 -15.17 34.69 -3.76
C ASP A 241 -15.21 33.50 -2.80
N THR A 242 -15.41 32.30 -3.34
CA THR A 242 -15.43 31.04 -2.57
C THR A 242 -14.07 30.68 -1.97
N ALA A 243 -13.00 31.41 -2.34
CA ALA A 243 -11.68 31.33 -1.70
C ALA A 243 -11.70 31.63 -0.20
N ALA A 244 -12.76 32.28 0.32
CA ALA A 244 -12.92 32.55 1.75
C ALA A 244 -13.27 31.30 2.60
N PHE A 245 -13.55 30.15 1.99
CA PHE A 245 -13.87 28.91 2.72
C PHE A 245 -12.64 28.02 2.99
N ALA A 246 -11.47 28.35 2.44
CA ALA A 246 -10.20 27.68 2.75
C ALA A 246 -9.64 28.17 4.10
N GLY A 247 -10.22 27.66 5.18
CA GLY A 247 -9.54 27.44 6.46
C GLY A 247 -8.95 28.66 7.17
N ARG A 248 -9.77 29.29 8.02
CA ARG A 248 -9.26 29.80 9.31
C ARG A 248 -8.55 28.64 10.02
N LYS A 249 -7.22 28.60 9.96
CA LYS A 249 -6.42 27.81 10.89
C LYS A 249 -6.79 28.25 12.32
N LYS A 250 -7.35 27.34 13.10
CA LYS A 250 -7.18 27.33 14.56
C LYS A 250 -5.97 26.46 14.87
#